data_AF-A0A916R5E9-F1
#
_entry.id   AF-A0A916R5E9-F1
#
_cell.length_a   1.000
_cell.length_b   1.000
_cell.length_c   1.000
_cell.angle_alpha   90.00
_cell.angle_beta   90.00
_cell.angle_gamma   90.00
#
_symmetry.space_group_name_H-M   'P 1'
#
loop_
_entity.id
_entity.type
_entity.pdbx_description
1 polymer ?
#
loop_
_entity_poly.entity_id
_entity_poly.type
_entity_poly.pdbx_seq_one_letter_code
_entity_poly.pdbx_strand_id
1 'polypeptide(L)'
;MNEGKNADRFRENFKDYSEIIVPLVYWTYTTEKVITLEYLPGIKINDKVRLEACNINPKGINQIGVCCYLKQLLLDGFFKQILIQEI
;
A
#
# COMPACT_ATOMS: atom_id res chain seq x y z
N MET A 1 -15.50 2.57 9.05
CA MET A 1 -15.41 3.80 8.22
C MET A 1 -14.09 4.57 8.36
N ASN A 2 -13.45 4.61 9.54
CA ASN A 2 -12.16 5.28 9.71
C ASN A 2 -11.07 4.74 8.77
N GLU A 3 -10.98 3.43 8.57
CA GLU A 3 -9.99 2.80 7.67
C GLU A 3 -10.09 3.28 6.21
N GLY A 4 -11.28 3.46 5.64
CA GLY A 4 -11.42 4.04 4.30
C GLY A 4 -10.88 5.47 4.22
N LYS A 5 -11.15 6.31 5.23
CA LYS A 5 -10.64 7.70 5.27
C LYS A 5 -9.12 7.73 5.43
N ASN A 6 -8.60 6.74 6.13
CA ASN A 6 -7.17 6.54 6.29
C ASN A 6 -6.51 6.10 4.99
N ALA A 7 -7.17 5.25 4.19
CA ALA A 7 -6.70 4.86 2.86
C ALA A 7 -6.66 6.06 1.91
N ASP A 8 -7.68 6.92 1.93
CA ASP A 8 -7.67 8.17 1.15
C ASP A 8 -6.53 9.11 1.56
N ARG A 9 -6.35 9.32 2.87
CA ARG A 9 -5.22 10.12 3.39
C ARG A 9 -3.88 9.51 2.99
N PHE A 10 -3.76 8.19 3.06
CA PHE A 10 -2.57 7.47 2.65
C PHE A 10 -2.28 7.70 1.17
N ARG A 11 -3.29 7.60 0.30
CA ARG A 11 -3.17 7.87 -1.13
C ARG A 11 -2.66 9.30 -1.41
N GLU A 12 -3.20 10.29 -0.74
CA GLU A 12 -2.74 11.69 -0.89
C GLU A 12 -1.30 11.89 -0.40
N ASN A 13 -0.90 11.24 0.68
CA ASN A 13 0.47 11.31 1.21
C ASN A 13 1.52 10.71 0.26
N PHE A 14 1.11 9.79 -0.61
CA PHE A 14 1.98 9.04 -1.52
C PHE A 14 1.75 9.38 -3.00
N LYS A 15 0.92 10.38 -3.32
CA LYS A 15 0.58 10.75 -4.71
C LYS A 15 1.79 11.10 -5.59
N ASP A 16 2.87 11.58 -4.97
CA ASP A 16 4.10 11.99 -5.65
C ASP A 16 5.18 10.89 -5.66
N TYR A 17 4.87 9.68 -5.18
CA TYR A 17 5.79 8.54 -5.09
C TYR A 17 5.42 7.48 -6.13
N SER A 18 6.14 7.45 -7.24
CA SER A 18 5.87 6.54 -8.37
C SER A 18 5.99 5.05 -8.01
N GLU A 19 6.77 4.73 -6.97
CA GLU A 19 7.00 3.36 -6.53
C GLU A 19 5.88 2.80 -5.64
N ILE A 20 4.91 3.64 -5.22
CA ILE A 20 3.86 3.27 -4.27
C ILE A 20 2.49 3.55 -4.87
N ILE A 21 1.71 2.49 -5.04
CA ILE A 21 0.33 2.57 -5.51
C ILE A 21 -0.60 2.29 -4.33
N VAL A 22 -1.56 3.18 -4.12
CA VAL A 22 -2.59 3.03 -3.09
C VAL A 22 -3.93 2.84 -3.79
N PRO A 23 -4.63 1.72 -3.55
CA PRO A 23 -5.89 1.43 -4.24
C PRO A 23 -6.97 2.45 -3.85
N LEU A 24 -7.83 2.79 -4.81
CA LEU A 24 -8.98 3.64 -4.57
C LEU A 24 -9.99 3.00 -3.61
N VAL A 25 -10.60 3.78 -2.74
CA VAL A 25 -11.74 3.34 -1.93
C VAL A 25 -13.03 3.57 -2.72
N TYR A 26 -13.79 2.51 -2.97
CA TYR A 26 -15.14 2.64 -3.52
C TYR A 26 -16.15 2.91 -2.39
N TRP A 27 -16.34 4.18 -2.08
CA TRP A 27 -17.20 4.65 -0.99
C TRP A 27 -18.66 4.18 -1.12
N THR A 28 -19.20 4.12 -2.34
CA THR A 28 -20.56 3.64 -2.61
C THR A 28 -20.77 2.17 -2.22
N TYR A 29 -19.69 1.37 -2.26
CA TYR A 29 -19.71 -0.06 -1.92
C TYR A 29 -19.07 -0.35 -0.55
N THR A 30 -18.71 0.70 0.21
CA THR A 30 -18.09 0.58 1.53
C THR A 30 -19.14 0.83 2.61
N THR A 31 -19.14 -0.01 3.63
CA THR A 31 -20.04 0.08 4.79
C THR A 31 -19.21 0.21 6.07
N GLU A 32 -19.85 0.23 7.24
CA GLU A 32 -19.14 0.24 8.51
C GLU A 32 -18.33 -1.03 8.76
N LYS A 33 -18.77 -2.17 8.21
CA LYS A 33 -18.19 -3.50 8.44
C LYS A 33 -17.34 -4.02 7.28
N VAL A 34 -17.49 -3.46 6.09
CA VAL A 34 -16.83 -3.92 4.86
C VAL A 34 -16.24 -2.73 4.12
N ILE A 35 -14.99 -2.82 3.70
CA ILE A 35 -14.31 -1.81 2.89
C ILE A 35 -14.06 -2.40 1.52
N THR A 36 -14.46 -1.65 0.49
CA THR A 36 -14.30 -2.06 -0.91
C THR A 36 -13.22 -1.20 -1.55
N LEU A 37 -12.16 -1.86 -2.02
CA LEU A 37 -10.99 -1.22 -2.63
C LEU A 37 -10.85 -1.59 -4.10
N GLU A 38 -10.14 -0.76 -4.85
CA GLU A 38 -9.60 -1.10 -6.17
C GLU A 38 -8.77 -2.38 -6.09
N TYR A 39 -9.00 -3.27 -7.05
CA TYR A 39 -8.20 -4.46 -7.20
C TYR A 39 -6.91 -4.10 -7.93
N LEU A 40 -5.77 -4.33 -7.29
CA LEU A 40 -4.46 -4.24 -7.92
C LEU A 40 -3.91 -5.66 -8.10
N PRO A 41 -3.56 -6.09 -9.32
CA PRO A 41 -2.85 -7.33 -9.51
C PRO A 41 -1.45 -7.20 -8.88
N GLY A 42 -0.99 -8.25 -8.20
CA GLY A 42 0.38 -8.30 -7.71
C GLY A 42 0.80 -9.59 -7.01
N ILE A 43 2.08 -9.67 -6.68
CA ILE A 43 2.85 -10.75 -6.09
C ILE A 43 3.10 -10.37 -4.64
N LYS A 44 2.63 -11.22 -3.73
CA LYS A 44 2.86 -11.01 -2.31
C LYS A 44 4.36 -10.95 -2.03
N ILE A 45 4.79 -9.98 -1.20
CA ILE A 45 6.18 -9.82 -0.77
C ILE A 45 6.79 -11.09 -0.13
N ASN A 46 5.95 -11.95 0.44
CA ASN A 46 6.38 -13.20 1.07
C ASN A 46 6.52 -14.37 0.08
N ASP A 47 6.14 -14.20 -1.19
CA ASP A 47 6.23 -15.22 -2.23
C ASP A 47 7.58 -15.13 -2.97
N LYS A 48 8.63 -15.62 -2.31
CA LYS A 48 10.00 -15.60 -2.84
C LYS A 48 10.12 -16.28 -4.20
N VAL A 49 9.40 -17.38 -4.41
CA VAL A 49 9.48 -18.17 -5.64
C VAL A 49 8.99 -17.35 -6.83
N ARG A 50 7.85 -16.65 -6.68
CA ARG A 50 7.34 -15.78 -7.75
C ARG A 50 8.20 -14.54 -7.95
N LEU A 51 8.70 -13.93 -6.88
CA LEU A 51 9.60 -12.78 -6.97
C LEU A 51 10.89 -13.13 -7.73
N GLU A 52 11.49 -14.28 -7.44
CA GLU A 52 12.67 -14.79 -8.15
C GLU A 52 12.35 -15.09 -9.63
N ALA A 53 11.20 -15.72 -9.91
CA ALA A 53 10.78 -16.00 -11.28
C ALA A 53 10.56 -14.72 -12.12
N CYS A 54 10.12 -13.64 -11.48
CA CYS A 54 9.95 -12.33 -12.11
C CYS A 54 11.23 -11.47 -12.09
N ASN A 55 12.36 -12.03 -11.62
CA ASN A 55 13.65 -11.34 -11.48
C ASN A 55 13.56 -10.04 -10.63
N ILE A 56 12.66 -10.04 -9.65
CA ILE A 56 12.44 -8.90 -8.76
C ILE A 56 13.44 -8.96 -7.61
N ASN A 57 14.15 -7.86 -7.38
CA ASN A 57 15.14 -7.79 -6.30
C ASN A 57 14.44 -7.53 -4.94
N PRO A 58 14.45 -8.51 -4.01
CA PRO A 58 13.79 -8.35 -2.71
C PRO A 58 14.42 -7.25 -1.84
N LYS A 59 15.69 -6.89 -2.07
CA LYS A 59 16.32 -5.77 -1.35
C LYS A 59 15.72 -4.43 -1.75
N GLY A 60 15.38 -4.26 -3.04
CA GLY A 60 14.76 -3.03 -3.55
C GLY A 60 13.37 -2.83 -2.95
N ILE A 61 12.56 -3.89 -2.91
CA ILE A 61 11.24 -3.86 -2.26
C ILE A 61 11.38 -3.50 -0.78
N ASN A 62 12.28 -4.15 -0.05
CA ASN A 62 12.50 -3.85 1.37
C ASN A 62 12.89 -2.39 1.60
N GLN A 63 13.74 -1.82 0.73
CA GLN A 63 14.13 -0.42 0.85
C GLN A 63 12.94 0.53 0.67
N ILE A 64 12.08 0.27 -0.33
CA ILE A 64 10.84 1.02 -0.54
C ILE A 64 9.92 0.89 0.69
N GLY A 65 9.75 -0.32 1.21
CA GLY A 65 8.93 -0.57 2.40
C GLY A 65 9.44 0.16 3.65
N VAL A 66 10.75 0.16 3.90
CA VAL A 66 11.36 0.90 5.02
C VAL A 66 11.22 2.40 4.83
N CYS A 67 11.46 2.93 3.64
CA CYS A 67 11.28 4.36 3.34
C CYS A 67 9.82 4.79 3.52
N CYS A 68 8.86 3.97 3.06
CA CYS A 68 7.43 4.19 3.26
C CYS A 68 7.09 4.24 4.75
N TYR A 69 7.59 3.27 5.52
CA TYR A 69 7.38 3.19 6.97
C TYR A 69 7.95 4.41 7.71
N LEU A 70 9.18 4.80 7.38
CA LEU A 70 9.82 5.97 7.99
C LEU A 70 9.11 7.27 7.63
N LYS A 71 8.65 7.44 6.39
CA LYS A 71 7.85 8.60 5.99
C LYS A 71 6.55 8.71 6.79
N GLN A 72 5.82 7.59 6.94
CA GLN A 72 4.59 7.54 7.72
C GLN A 72 4.81 8.00 9.17
N LEU A 73 5.90 7.52 9.79
CA LEU A 73 6.23 7.85 11.17
C LEU A 73 6.74 9.28 11.35
N LEU A 74 7.69 9.69 10.52
CA LEU A 74 8.47 10.91 10.74
C LEU A 74 7.88 12.15 10.07
N LEU A 75 7.17 11.98 8.95
CA LEU A 75 6.62 13.09 8.17
C LEU A 75 5.10 13.19 8.30
N ASP A 76 4.41 12.07 8.13
CA ASP A 76 2.95 12.09 8.06
C ASP A 76 2.29 12.10 9.47
N GLY A 77 3.07 11.77 10.52
CA GLY A 77 2.60 11.65 11.90
C GLY A 77 1.46 10.63 12.04
N PHE A 78 1.41 9.66 11.13
CA PHE A 78 0.27 8.78 10.94
C PHE A 78 0.75 7.41 10.49
N PHE A 79 0.52 6.40 11.33
CA PHE A 79 0.89 5.03 11.05
C PHE A 79 -0.35 4.17 10.91
N LYS A 80 -0.58 3.62 9.71
CA LYS A 80 -1.59 2.58 9.49
C LYS A 80 -1.13 1.54 8.50
N GLN A 81 -1.41 0.29 8.84
CA GLN A 81 -1.28 -0.84 7.94
C GLN A 81 -2.46 -0.82 6.96
N ILE A 82 -2.38 0.02 5.94
CA ILE A 82 -3.17 -0.18 4.73
C ILE A 82 -2.43 -1.23 3.89
N LEU A 83 -3.18 -2.16 3.30
CA LEU A 83 -2.64 -3.16 2.38
C LEU A 83 -2.11 -2.42 1.14
N ILE A 84 -0.79 -2.27 1.09
CA ILE A 84 -0.09 -1.97 -0.15
C ILE A 84 -0.08 -3.30 -0.90
N GLN A 85 -0.82 -3.40 -2.01
CA GLN A 85 -0.64 -4.54 -2.90
C GLN A 85 0.70 -4.30 -3.61
N GLU A 86 1.66 -5.16 -3.31
CA GLU A 86 2.98 -5.11 -3.91
C GLU A 86 2.97 -5.90 -5.24
N ILE A 87 3.52 -5.22 -6.26
CA ILE A 87 3.93 -5.62 -7.63
C ILE A 87 3.16 -6.74 -8.31
#